data_AF-A0A370GIY5-F1
#
_entry.id   AF-A0A370GIY5-F1
#
_cell.length_a   1.000
_cell.length_b   1.000
_cell.length_c   1.000
_cell.angle_alpha   90.00
_cell.angle_beta   90.00
_cell.angle_gamma   90.00
#
_symmetry.space_group_name_H-M   'P 1'
#
loop_
_entity.id
_entity.type
_entity.pdbx_description
1 polymer ?
#
loop_
_entity_poly.entity_id
_entity_poly.type
_entity_poly.pdbx_seq_one_letter_code
_entity_poly.pdbx_strand_id
1 'polypeptide(L)' 'MNKNRAAEIRADEIERSLLGVRAEVWWSPADRAYVAFSVDYPDLICSDPWSSLAAINKLEDRIRRTLVAEATRTAA' A
#
# COMPACT_ATOMS: atom_id res chain seq x y z
N MET A 1 -11.06 28.07 -7.61
CA MET A 1 -10.90 26.74 -6.98
C MET A 1 -9.50 26.65 -6.40
N ASN A 2 -9.37 26.43 -5.08
CA ASN A 2 -8.08 26.53 -4.39
C ASN A 2 -7.31 25.22 -4.57
N LYS A 3 -6.11 25.27 -5.18
CA LYS A 3 -5.31 24.07 -5.49
C LYS A 3 -4.99 23.22 -4.25
N ASN A 4 -4.85 23.86 -3.08
CA ASN A 4 -4.58 23.18 -1.81
C ASN A 4 -5.73 22.27 -1.37
N ARG A 5 -6.98 22.70 -1.55
CA ARG A 5 -8.16 21.93 -1.15
C ARG A 5 -8.37 20.68 -2.02
N ALA A 6 -8.03 20.78 -3.31
CA ALA A 6 -8.11 19.63 -4.21
C ALA A 6 -7.04 18.56 -3.88
N ALA A 7 -5.85 18.99 -3.45
CA ALA A 7 -4.80 18.07 -3.01
C ALA A 7 -5.16 17.36 -1.70
N GLU A 8 -5.76 18.07 -0.74
CA GLU A 8 -6.23 17.51 0.54
C GLU A 8 -7.30 16.43 0.33
N ILE A 9 -8.36 16.73 -0.44
CA ILE A 9 -9.44 15.76 -0.73
C ILE A 9 -8.88 14.47 -1.33
N ARG A 10 -7.91 14.61 -2.22
CA ARG A 10 -7.29 13.48 -2.88
C ARG A 10 -6.39 12.65 -1.96
N ALA A 11 -5.70 13.29 -1.02
CA ALA A 11 -4.94 12.58 0.00
C ALA A 11 -5.89 11.77 0.90
N ASP A 12 -7.02 12.36 1.31
CA ASP A 12 -8.05 11.67 2.10
C ASP A 12 -8.67 10.48 1.36
N GLU A 13 -8.89 10.60 0.05
CA GLU A 13 -9.38 9.50 -0.80
C GLU A 13 -8.38 8.35 -0.88
N ILE A 14 -7.09 8.65 -0.98
CA ILE A 14 -6.02 7.63 -0.99
C ILE A 14 -5.96 6.90 0.36
N GLU A 15 -5.99 7.63 1.47
CA GLU A 15 -5.96 7.02 2.80
C GLU A 15 -7.23 6.20 3.08
N ARG A 16 -8.41 6.68 2.65
CA ARG A 16 -9.64 5.89 2.73
C ARG A 16 -9.58 4.61 1.89
N SER A 17 -8.99 4.68 0.71
CA SER A 17 -8.81 3.52 -0.17
C SER A 17 -7.87 2.50 0.47
N LEU A 18 -6.80 2.97 1.13
CA LEU A 18 -5.86 2.12 1.86
C LEU A 18 -6.52 1.34 3.01
N LEU A 19 -7.44 1.97 3.76
CA LEU A 19 -8.20 1.30 4.83
C LEU A 19 -9.07 0.13 4.35
N GLY A 20 -9.43 0.11 3.06
CA GLY A 20 -10.21 -0.98 2.47
C GLY A 20 -9.39 -2.19 2.05
N VAL A 21 -8.06 -2.06 2.01
CA VAL A 21 -7.17 -3.09 1.49
C VAL A 21 -7.01 -4.20 2.50
N ARG A 22 -7.24 -5.44 2.05
CA ARG A 22 -6.93 -6.62 2.87
C ARG A 22 -5.48 -7.01 2.69
N ALA A 23 -4.72 -6.96 3.77
CA ALA A 23 -3.35 -7.45 3.83
C ALA A 23 -3.27 -8.73 4.66
N GLU A 24 -2.57 -9.73 4.13
CA GLU A 24 -2.24 -10.97 4.82
C GLU A 24 -0.73 -11.04 5.04
N VAL A 25 -0.30 -11.65 6.14
CA VAL A 25 1.11 -11.85 6.46
C VAL A 25 1.34 -13.25 7.00
N TRP A 26 2.40 -13.92 6.52
CA TRP A 26 2.82 -15.23 7.02
C TRP A 26 4.34 -15.31 7.13
N TRP A 27 4.85 -16.24 7.94
CA TRP A 27 6.27 -16.58 7.95
C TRP A 27 6.58 -17.56 6.81
N SER A 28 7.55 -17.23 5.97
CA SER A 28 8.11 -18.12 4.94
C SER A 28 9.40 -18.77 5.46
N PRO A 29 9.41 -20.09 5.71
CA PRO A 29 10.63 -20.79 6.08
C PRO A 29 11.70 -20.76 4.99
N ALA A 30 11.30 -20.77 3.71
CA ALA A 30 12.21 -20.75 2.56
C ALA A 30 12.96 -19.41 2.48
N ASP A 31 12.25 -18.30 2.68
CA ASP A 31 12.83 -16.96 2.61
C ASP A 31 13.41 -16.50 3.94
N ARG A 32 13.14 -17.25 5.03
CA ARG A 32 13.45 -16.88 6.42
C ARG A 32 12.96 -15.46 6.74
N ALA A 33 11.74 -15.16 6.31
CA ALA A 33 11.16 -13.84 6.45
C ALA A 33 9.64 -13.88 6.59
N TYR A 34 9.08 -12.83 7.20
CA TYR A 34 7.66 -12.53 7.09
C TYR A 34 7.37 -11.99 5.70
N VAL A 35 6.35 -12.52 5.04
CA VAL A 35 5.89 -12.14 3.70
C VAL A 35 4.50 -11.55 3.84
N ALA A 36 4.33 -10.31 3.39
CA ALA A 36 3.06 -9.60 3.34
C ALA A 36 2.56 -9.51 1.89
N PHE A 37 1.26 -9.69 1.71
CA PHE A 37 0.58 -9.74 0.42
C PHE A 37 -0.83 -9.17 0.52
N SER A 38 -1.36 -8.67 -0.60
CA SER A 38 -2.77 -8.28 -0.73
C SER A 38 -3.36 -8.82 -2.03
N VAL A 39 -4.53 -9.45 -1.95
CA VAL A 39 -5.26 -9.94 -3.14
C VAL A 39 -5.69 -8.81 -4.08
N ASP A 40 -5.89 -7.61 -3.55
CA ASP A 40 -6.29 -6.42 -4.31
C ASP A 40 -5.12 -5.87 -5.14
N TYR A 41 -3.88 -6.19 -4.73
CA TYR A 41 -2.63 -5.77 -5.38
C TYR A 41 -1.68 -6.96 -5.54
N PRO A 42 -2.01 -7.94 -6.40
CA PRO A 42 -1.32 -9.23 -6.45
C PRO A 42 0.15 -9.11 -6.90
N ASP A 43 0.49 -8.04 -7.62
CA ASP A 43 1.86 -7.75 -8.06
C ASP A 43 2.74 -7.17 -6.92
N LEU A 44 2.15 -6.86 -5.76
CA LEU A 44 2.85 -6.29 -4.62
C LEU A 44 3.03 -7.34 -3.52
N ILE A 45 4.26 -7.84 -3.42
CA ILE A 45 4.71 -8.69 -2.33
C ILE A 45 5.85 -7.97 -1.60
N CYS A 46 5.80 -7.94 -0.28
CA CYS A 46 6.84 -7.38 0.57
C CYS A 46 7.30 -8.38 1.61
N SER A 47 8.58 -8.35 1.98
CA SER A 47 9.09 -9.20 3.05
C SER A 47 9.97 -8.45 4.05
N ASP A 48 10.05 -9.02 5.24
CA ASP A 48 10.95 -8.58 6.30
C ASP A 48 11.42 -9.77 7.16
N PRO A 49 12.74 -9.98 7.31
CA PRO A 49 13.27 -11.10 8.09
C PRO A 49 12.92 -11.06 9.60
N TRP A 50 12.55 -9.90 10.12
CA TRP A 50 12.53 -9.65 11.56
C TRP A 50 11.15 -9.27 12.11
N SER A 51 10.27 -8.69 11.28
CA SER A 51 9.00 -8.15 11.75
C SER A 51 7.87 -8.29 10.74
N SER A 52 6.79 -8.97 11.13
CA SER A 52 5.55 -9.04 10.37
C SER A 52 4.96 -7.66 10.12
N LEU A 53 5.01 -6.77 11.12
CA LEU A 53 4.55 -5.39 10.99
C LEU A 53 5.40 -4.61 9.98
N ALA A 54 6.72 -4.83 9.95
CA ALA A 54 7.58 -4.18 8.95
C ALA A 54 7.27 -4.67 7.52
N ALA A 55 6.92 -5.96 7.35
CA ALA A 55 6.48 -6.48 6.06
C ALA A 55 5.16 -5.82 5.61
N ILE A 56 4.19 -5.69 6.52
CA ILE A 56 2.90 -5.01 6.26
C ILE A 56 3.11 -3.52 5.92
N ASN A 57 3.88 -2.78 6.72
CA ASN A 57 4.12 -1.35 6.48
C ASN A 57 4.78 -1.11 5.10
N LYS A 58 5.72 -1.97 4.70
CA LYS A 58 6.32 -1.91 3.36
C LYS A 58 5.28 -2.13 2.26
N LEU A 59 4.34 -3.06 2.47
CA LEU A 59 3.25 -3.32 1.53
C LEU A 59 2.32 -2.12 1.42
N GLU A 60 1.86 -1.58 2.55
CA GLU A 60 1.02 -0.37 2.59
C GLU A 60 1.68 0.81 1.88
N ASP A 61 2.99 1.03 2.12
CA ASP A 61 3.75 2.09 1.45
C ASP A 61 3.87 1.90 -0.06
N ARG A 62 3.87 0.66 -0.55
CA ARG A 62 3.84 0.37 -2.00
C ARG A 62 2.46 0.61 -2.57
N ILE A 63 1.41 0.16 -1.89
CA ILE A 63 0.02 0.37 -2.32
C ILE A 63 -0.30 1.87 -2.36
N ARG A 64 0.08 2.63 -1.33
CA ARG A 64 -0.06 4.09 -1.32
C ARG A 64 0.61 4.74 -2.53
N ARG A 65 1.82 4.30 -2.90
CA ARG A 65 2.53 4.79 -4.09
C ARG A 65 1.79 4.45 -5.39
N THR A 66 1.22 3.25 -5.50
CA THR A 66 0.40 2.85 -6.66
C THR A 66 -0.84 3.75 -6.78
N LEU A 67 -1.59 3.93 -5.69
CA LEU A 67 -2.78 4.79 -5.65
C LEU A 67 -2.46 6.25 -6.02
N VAL A 68 -1.36 6.80 -5.50
CA VAL A 68 -0.89 8.15 -5.86
C VAL A 68 -0.58 8.24 -7.35
N ALA A 69 0.12 7.24 -7.91
CA ALA A 69 0.49 7.20 -9.32
C ALA A 69 -0.73 7.09 -10.24
N GLU A 70 -1.70 6.24 -9.89
CA GLU A 70 -2.96 6.07 -10.62
C GLU A 70 -3.78 7.35 -10.62
N ALA A 71 -3.98 7.95 -9.44
CA ALA A 71 -4.69 9.20 -9.34
C ALA A 71 -4.01 10.28 -10.21
N THR A 72 -2.67 10.27 -10.31
CA THR A 72 -1.89 11.27 -11.07
C THR A 72 -2.11 11.11 -12.56
N ARG A 73 -2.22 9.87 -13.02
CA ARG A 73 -2.57 9.56 -14.40
C ARG A 73 -3.98 10.00 -14.77
N THR A 74 -4.95 9.82 -13.87
CA THR A 74 -6.36 10.19 -14.12
C THR A 74 -6.61 11.70 -14.12
N ALA A 75 -5.67 12.50 -13.58
CA ALA A 75 -5.78 13.97 -13.53
C ALA A 75 -5.09 14.69 -14.71
N ALA A 76 -4.44 13.96 -15.62
CA ALA A 76 -3.79 14.46 -16.82
C ALA A 76 -4.71 14.33 -18.04
#